data_AF-A0AAD5NAL0-F1
#
_entry.id   AF-A0AAD5NAL0-F1
#
_cell.length_a   1.000
_cell.length_b   1.000
_cell.length_c   1.000
_cell.angle_alpha   90.00
_cell.angle_beta   90.00
_cell.angle_gamma   90.00
#
_symmetry.space_group_name_H-M   'P 1'
#
loop_
_entity.id
_entity.type
_entity.pdbx_description
1 polymer ?
#
loop_
_entity_poly.entity_id
_entity_poly.type
_entity_poly.pdbx_seq_one_letter_code
_entity_poly.pdbx_strand_id
1 'polypeptide(L)'
;MRPPTVLPFEDLAAAVQHGIVSGCRQPAHFYELLMTDLWELIVEQTNIYHIQNNADWEDTIVEEMKTIIALCMHEFCEATTSENH
;
A
#
# COMPACT_ATOMS: atom_id res chain seq x y z
N MET A 1 -13.65 3.36 -25.54
CA MET A 1 -12.47 3.19 -24.66
C MET A 1 -12.01 1.74 -24.78
N ARG A 2 -10.72 1.47 -25.00
CA ARG A 2 -10.20 0.10 -24.94
C ARG A 2 -10.14 -0.33 -23.47
N PRO A 3 -10.48 -1.59 -23.12
CA PRO A 3 -10.26 -2.08 -21.77
C PRO A 3 -8.76 -2.02 -21.42
N PRO A 4 -8.40 -1.74 -20.17
CA PRO A 4 -7.01 -1.80 -19.74
C PRO A 4 -6.51 -3.22 -20.02
N THR A 5 -5.42 -3.33 -20.77
CA THR A 5 -4.80 -4.61 -21.06
C THR A 5 -4.13 -5.06 -19.75
N VAL A 6 -4.82 -5.91 -18.99
CA VAL A 6 -4.24 -6.56 -17.82
C VAL A 6 -3.21 -7.56 -18.35
N LEU A 7 -1.93 -7.21 -18.19
CA LEU A 7 -0.86 -8.12 -18.55
C LEU A 7 -0.91 -9.36 -17.63
N PRO A 8 -0.61 -10.55 -18.15
CA PRO A 8 -0.39 -11.73 -17.33
C PRO A 8 0.68 -11.45 -16.25
N PHE A 9 0.51 -12.00 -15.06
CA PHE A 9 1.46 -11.82 -13.93
C PHE A 9 2.91 -12.19 -14.31
N GLU A 10 3.04 -13.17 -15.21
CA GLU A 10 4.29 -13.69 -15.77
C GLU A 10 5.02 -12.65 -16.65
N ASP A 11 4.28 -11.82 -17.38
CA ASP A 11 4.81 -10.71 -18.17
C ASP A 11 5.08 -9.46 -17.31
N LEU A 12 4.36 -9.32 -16.19
CA LEU A 12 4.65 -8.32 -15.15
C LEU A 12 6.02 -8.57 -14.52
N ALA A 13 6.37 -9.84 -14.25
CA ALA A 13 7.66 -10.24 -13.71
C ALA A 13 8.84 -9.92 -14.65
N ALA A 14 8.62 -9.95 -15.97
CA ALA A 14 9.61 -9.52 -16.96
C ALA A 14 9.71 -7.99 -17.09
N ALA A 15 8.61 -7.27 -16.82
CA ALA A 15 8.54 -5.80 -16.83
C ALA A 15 9.07 -5.15 -15.54
N VAL A 16 9.06 -5.88 -14.42
CA VAL A 16 9.80 -5.54 -13.20
C VAL A 16 11.29 -5.63 -13.52
N GLN A 17 11.81 -4.55 -14.08
CA GLN A 17 13.22 -4.33 -14.34
C GLN A 17 14.03 -4.86 -13.15
N HIS A 18 14.89 -5.85 -13.40
CA HIS A 18 15.80 -6.45 -12.42
C HIS A 18 16.54 -5.43 -11.53
N GLY A 19 16.66 -4.17 -11.97
CA GLY A 19 17.27 -3.06 -11.23
C GLY A 19 16.44 -2.49 -10.07
N ILE A 20 15.10 -2.43 -10.16
CA ILE A 20 14.29 -1.71 -9.16
C ILE A 20 14.23 -2.49 -7.84
N VAL A 21 13.98 -3.80 -7.93
CA VAL A 21 13.97 -4.69 -6.76
C VAL A 21 15.37 -4.86 -6.17
N SER A 22 16.43 -4.78 -6.99
CA SER A 22 17.82 -4.89 -6.51
C SER A 22 18.25 -3.76 -5.56
N GLY A 23 17.51 -2.64 -5.56
CA GLY A 23 17.71 -1.53 -4.63
C GLY A 23 17.08 -1.75 -3.24
N CYS A 24 16.21 -2.74 -3.08
CA CYS A 24 15.58 -3.05 -1.81
C CYS A 24 16.58 -3.71 -0.86
N ARG A 25 16.84 -3.09 0.30
CA ARG A 25 17.75 -3.60 1.33
C ARG A 25 17.07 -3.87 2.67
N GLN A 26 15.81 -3.46 2.80
CA GLN A 26 14.99 -3.68 3.98
C GLN A 26 13.60 -4.15 3.54
N PRO A 27 12.89 -4.96 4.34
CA PRO A 27 11.54 -5.42 4.01
C PRO A 27 10.59 -4.27 3.65
N ALA A 28 10.67 -3.14 4.36
CA ALA A 28 9.88 -1.93 4.09
C ALA A 28 10.05 -1.40 2.65
N HIS A 29 11.23 -1.53 2.04
CA HIS A 29 11.48 -1.04 0.68
C HIS A 29 10.60 -1.75 -0.35
N PHE A 30 10.25 -3.03 -0.13
CA PHE A 30 9.37 -3.76 -1.03
C PHE A 30 7.92 -3.28 -0.93
N TYR A 31 7.46 -2.92 0.27
CA TYR A 31 6.13 -2.36 0.47
C TYR A 31 5.99 -0.97 -0.14
N GLU A 32 7.01 -0.13 0.01
CA GLU A 32 7.04 1.18 -0.64
C GLU A 32 6.98 1.05 -2.17
N LEU A 33 7.65 0.03 -2.72
CA LEU A 33 7.63 -0.26 -4.15
C LEU A 33 6.25 -0.73 -4.65
N LEU A 34 5.57 -1.54 -3.86
CA LEU A 34 4.21 -2.02 -4.15
C LEU A 34 3.19 -0.87 -4.12
N MET A 35 3.41 0.11 -3.25
CA MET A 35 2.42 1.12 -2.89
C MET A 35 2.71 2.53 -3.44
N THR A 36 3.77 2.70 -4.24
CA THR A 36 4.33 4.01 -4.63
C THR A 36 3.27 5.01 -5.11
N ASP A 37 2.35 4.58 -5.98
CA ASP A 37 1.26 5.44 -6.51
C ASP A 37 -0.06 5.28 -5.75
N LEU A 38 -0.18 4.26 -4.91
CA LEU A 38 -1.41 3.96 -4.19
C LEU A 38 -1.57 4.81 -2.93
N TRP A 39 -0.47 5.25 -2.33
CA TRP A 39 -0.52 6.05 -1.11
C TRP A 39 -1.30 7.35 -1.27
N GLU A 40 -0.97 8.12 -2.32
CA GLU A 40 -1.65 9.39 -2.59
C GLU A 40 -3.13 9.17 -2.92
N LEU A 41 -3.43 8.14 -3.72
CA LEU A 41 -4.80 7.79 -4.08
C LEU A 41 -5.64 7.39 -2.85
N ILE A 42 -5.09 6.57 -1.94
CA ILE A 42 -5.79 6.15 -0.72
C ILE A 42 -6.12 7.36 0.14
N VAL A 43 -5.15 8.26 0.35
CA VAL A 43 -5.36 9.50 1.11
C VAL A 43 -6.42 10.38 0.45
N GLU A 44 -6.31 10.60 -0.86
CA GLU A 44 -7.28 11.41 -1.60
C GLU A 44 -8.70 10.86 -1.46
N GLN A 45 -8.90 9.56 -1.68
CA GLN A 45 -10.21 8.94 -1.58
C GLN A 45 -10.74 8.93 -0.14
N THR A 46 -9.85 8.78 0.84
CA THR A 46 -10.21 8.87 2.27
C THR A 46 -10.70 10.28 2.62
N ASN A 47 -9.99 11.30 2.12
CA ASN A 47 -10.34 12.69 2.35
C ASN A 47 -11.67 13.08 1.68
N ILE A 48 -11.85 12.67 0.42
CA ILE A 48 -13.13 12.83 -0.30
C ILE A 48 -14.27 12.18 0.47
N TYR A 49 -14.07 10.95 0.96
CA TYR A 49 -15.11 10.22 1.68
C TYR A 49 -15.54 10.95 2.95
N HIS A 50 -14.60 11.39 3.80
CA HIS A 50 -15.03 12.04 5.05
C HIS A 50 -15.67 13.41 4.79
N ILE A 51 -15.20 14.20 3.83
CA ILE A 51 -15.86 15.46 3.44
C ILE A 51 -17.32 15.24 3.07
N GLN A 52 -17.63 14.11 2.41
CA GLN A 52 -18.98 13.76 1.99
C GLN A 52 -19.86 13.19 3.12
N ASN A 53 -19.28 12.59 4.16
CA ASN A 53 -20.02 11.78 5.14
C ASN A 53 -19.96 12.32 6.57
N ASN A 54 -18.89 13.02 6.95
CA ASN A 54 -18.72 13.65 8.25
C ASN A 54 -17.72 14.81 8.21
N ALA A 55 -18.24 16.03 8.24
CA ALA A 55 -17.43 17.25 8.14
C ALA A 55 -16.58 17.55 9.37
N ASP A 56 -16.80 16.86 10.50
CA ASP A 56 -16.02 17.03 11.72
C ASP A 56 -14.72 16.21 11.71
N TRP A 57 -14.52 15.36 10.69
CA TRP A 57 -13.30 14.57 10.54
C TRP A 57 -12.21 15.42 9.89
N GLU A 58 -11.00 15.33 10.42
CA GLU A 58 -9.82 15.99 9.88
C GLU A 58 -9.28 15.22 8.67
N ASP A 59 -8.75 15.96 7.69
CA ASP A 59 -8.03 15.39 6.56
C ASP A 59 -6.83 14.57 7.06
N THR A 60 -6.56 13.44 6.41
CA THR A 60 -5.36 12.65 6.67
C THR A 60 -4.27 12.90 5.63
N ILE A 61 -3.05 12.48 5.95
CA ILE A 61 -1.89 12.51 5.06
C ILE A 61 -1.27 11.13 4.85
N VAL A 62 -0.38 11.02 3.84
CA VAL A 62 0.28 9.77 3.47
C VAL A 62 0.99 9.12 4.66
N GLU A 63 1.68 9.90 5.49
CA GLU A 63 2.45 9.33 6.61
C GLU A 63 1.57 8.73 7.70
N GLU A 64 0.39 9.29 7.92
CA GLU A 64 -0.60 8.73 8.84
C GLU A 64 -1.15 7.42 8.29
N MET A 65 -1.48 7.37 7.00
CA MET A 65 -1.93 6.13 6.37
C MET A 65 -0.85 5.04 6.36
N LYS A 66 0.40 5.39 6.08
CA LYS A 66 1.53 4.47 6.22
C LYS A 66 1.66 3.93 7.63
N THR A 67 1.52 4.80 8.64
CA THR A 67 1.56 4.41 10.05
C THR A 67 0.43 3.43 10.39
N ILE A 68 -0.79 3.69 9.95
CA ILE A 68 -1.94 2.80 10.17
C ILE A 68 -1.70 1.43 9.52
N ILE A 69 -1.25 1.39 8.26
CA ILE A 69 -0.97 0.10 7.59
C ILE A 69 0.16 -0.65 8.29
N ALA A 70 1.22 0.05 8.72
CA ALA A 70 2.30 -0.55 9.48
C ALA A 70 1.81 -1.18 10.80
N LEU A 71 0.90 -0.50 11.51
CA LEU A 71 0.26 -1.04 12.71
C LEU A 71 -0.59 -2.27 12.40
N CYS A 72 -1.39 -2.26 11.35
CA CYS A 72 -2.17 -3.44 10.94
C CYS A 72 -1.29 -4.65 10.63
N MET A 73 -0.15 -4.44 9.97
CA MET A 73 0.81 -5.50 9.68
C MET A 73 1.48 -6.02 10.96
N HIS A 74 1.80 -5.14 11.90
CA HIS A 74 2.39 -5.52 13.19
C HIS A 74 1.44 -6.42 13.99
N GLU A 75 0.19 -6.00 14.19
CA GLU A 75 -0.84 -6.77 14.92
C GLU A 75 -1.10 -8.13 14.25
N PHE A 76 -1.16 -8.18 12.93
CA PHE A 76 -1.32 -9.44 12.19
C PHE A 76 -0.14 -10.41 12.43
N CYS A 77 1.08 -9.90 12.41
CA CYS A 77 2.27 -10.68 12.72
C CYS A 77 2.25 -11.21 14.16
N GLU A 78 1.87 -10.38 15.14
CA GLU A 78 1.78 -10.82 16.54
C GLU A 78 0.74 -11.92 16.73
N ALA A 79 -0.46 -11.74 16.16
CA ALA A 79 -1.55 -12.71 16.22
C ALA A 79 -1.11 -14.09 15.67
N THR A 80 -0.47 -14.11 14.50
CA THR A 80 -0.01 -15.36 13.86
C THR A 80 1.17 -16.02 14.57
N THR A 81 2.00 -15.27 15.28
CA THR A 81 3.03 -15.87 16.16
C THR A 81 2.46 -16.46 17.45
N SER A 82 1.36 -15.91 17.97
CA SER A 82 0.71 -16.41 19.19
C SER A 82 0.00 -17.76 19.00
N GLU A 83 -0.49 -18.06 17.80
CA GLU A 83 -1.17 -19.33 17.47
C GLU A 83 -0.19 -20.50 17.24
N ASN A 84 1.11 -20.23 17.16
CA ASN A 84 2.15 -21.24 16.92
C ASN A 84 2.91 -21.65 18.20
N HIS A 85 2.41 -21.28 19.39
CA HIS A 85 2.96 -21.66 20.70
C HIS A 85 1.97 -22.39 21.60
#